data_AF-A0A8S3RY23-F1
#
_entry.id   AF-A0A8S3RY23-F1
#
_cell.length_a   1.000
_cell.length_b   1.000
_cell.length_c   1.000
_cell.angle_alpha   90.00
_cell.angle_beta   90.00
_cell.angle_gamma   90.00
#
_symmetry.space_group_name_H-M   'P 1'
#
loop_
_entity.id
_entity.type
_entity.pdbx_description
1 polymer ?
#
loop_
_entity_poly.entity_id
_entity_poly.type
_entity_poly.pdbx_seq_one_letter_code
_entity_poly.pdbx_strand_id
1 'polypeptide(L)'
;MAAARIQRWALTLSAYEYKIVYREGKKNSNADALSRLPLNRVGKKEVPAEMIMLMDHMDSTPVTAQQIKAWTRKDPILGQITNYVLKGWPNYRDNDEMKPYFSRKTELSVFDSCLLWGNRVVIPNPGRKNRVQQKQQRQKQSHDKTAQVRNFNVGDSVYILSHNREAKWITGTLIKRTGPVSFVIELNDGRTVKRHQNQIRHKYDQYSDNKLPDISEIPDIPIPVVSDNQADVETPSGSSDTMTIQNPL
;
A
#
# COMPACT_ATOMS: atom_id res chain seq x y z
N MET A 1 7.59 5.96 9.93
CA MET A 1 7.43 6.37 11.33
C MET A 1 8.31 7.57 11.56
N ALA A 2 7.76 8.69 12.04
CA ALA A 2 8.58 9.78 12.55
C ALA A 2 9.49 9.23 13.67
N ALA A 3 10.71 9.73 13.80
CA ALA A 3 11.60 9.30 14.87
C ALA A 3 10.90 9.48 16.22
N ALA A 4 11.00 8.49 17.12
CA ALA A 4 10.32 8.49 18.43
C ALA A 4 10.52 9.81 19.20
N ARG A 5 11.68 10.44 19.03
CA ARG A 5 12.00 11.79 19.51
C ARG A 5 10.97 12.85 19.11
N ILE A 6 10.59 12.91 17.83
CA ILE A 6 9.68 13.92 17.29
C ILE A 6 8.26 13.70 17.82
N GLN A 7 7.81 12.45 17.91
CA GLN A 7 6.49 12.12 18.45
C GLN A 7 6.36 12.52 19.92
N ARG A 8 7.43 12.34 20.72
CA ARG A 8 7.43 12.80 22.11
C ARG A 8 7.32 14.32 22.20
N TRP A 9 8.14 15.05 21.45
CA TRP A 9 8.03 16.51 21.43
C TRP A 9 6.64 16.95 20.98
N ALA A 10 6.02 16.28 20.01
CA ALA A 10 4.65 16.57 19.62
C ALA A 10 3.63 16.36 20.76
N LEU A 11 3.71 15.26 21.50
CA LEU A 11 2.84 15.00 22.67
C LEU A 11 3.08 15.97 23.82
N THR A 12 4.34 16.30 24.10
CA THR A 12 4.68 17.28 25.15
C THR A 12 4.17 18.67 24.75
N LEU A 13 4.38 19.07 23.51
CA LEU A 13 3.96 20.38 23.02
C LEU A 13 2.44 20.47 22.82
N SER A 14 1.71 19.37 22.59
CA SER A 14 0.25 19.40 22.47
C SER A 14 -0.48 19.80 23.75
N ALA A 15 0.18 19.70 24.91
CA ALA A 15 -0.36 20.17 26.17
C ALA A 15 -0.28 21.71 26.34
N TYR A 16 0.38 22.41 25.40
CA TYR A 16 0.61 23.85 25.49
C TYR A 16 0.09 24.55 24.24
N GLU A 17 -0.43 25.76 24.43
CA GLU A 17 -0.61 26.71 23.33
C GLU A 17 0.71 27.46 23.12
N TYR A 18 1.29 27.36 21.93
CA TYR A 18 2.61 27.95 21.65
C TYR A 18 2.66 28.65 20.29
N LYS A 19 3.50 29.69 20.22
CA LYS A 19 3.82 30.40 18.98
C LYS A 19 5.26 30.13 18.58
N ILE A 20 5.47 29.60 17.39
CA ILE A 20 6.82 29.38 16.85
C ILE A 20 7.38 30.72 16.37
N VAL A 21 8.53 31.14 16.91
CA VAL A 21 9.23 32.36 16.51
C VAL A 21 10.65 32.02 16.11
N TYR A 22 11.10 32.55 14.97
CA TYR A 22 12.48 32.39 14.51
C TYR A 22 13.43 33.24 15.37
N ARG A 23 14.56 32.65 15.77
CA ARG A 23 15.65 33.32 16.46
C ARG A 23 16.97 32.97 15.78
N GLU A 24 17.73 33.98 15.41
CA GLU A 24 19.06 33.79 14.83
C GLU A 24 19.98 33.01 15.78
N GLY A 25 20.74 32.04 15.25
CA GLY A 25 21.58 31.13 16.05
C GLY A 25 22.57 31.84 16.98
N LYS A 26 23.15 32.96 16.54
CA LYS A 26 24.06 33.81 17.36
C LYS A 26 23.38 34.36 18.62
N LYS A 27 22.07 34.54 18.59
CA LYS A 27 21.29 35.02 19.73
C LYS A 27 20.77 33.88 20.60
N ASN A 28 20.93 32.62 20.19
CA ASN A 28 20.44 31.43 20.90
C ASN A 28 21.53 30.72 21.72
N SER A 29 22.60 31.44 22.09
CA SER A 29 23.77 30.89 22.78
C SER A 29 23.46 30.27 24.14
N ASN A 30 22.43 30.79 24.83
CA ASN A 30 22.00 30.28 26.13
C ASN A 30 21.49 28.82 26.06
N ALA A 31 20.71 28.48 25.03
CA ALA A 31 20.20 27.12 24.84
C ALA A 31 21.33 26.13 24.50
N ASP A 32 22.28 26.55 23.65
CA ASP A 32 23.42 25.70 23.27
C ASP A 32 24.35 25.44 24.46
N ALA A 33 24.68 26.48 25.24
CA ALA A 33 25.53 26.38 26.44
C ALA A 33 24.94 25.43 27.50
N LEU A 34 23.64 25.56 27.80
CA LEU A 34 22.97 24.70 28.79
C LEU A 34 22.88 23.23 28.33
N SER A 35 22.74 22.99 27.03
CA SER A 35 22.69 21.62 26.49
C SER A 35 24.03 20.89 26.51
N ARG A 36 25.15 21.63 26.57
CA ARG A 36 26.53 21.10 26.49
C ARG A 36 27.30 21.20 27.80
N LEU A 37 26.73 21.82 28.84
CA LEU A 37 27.42 22.00 30.11
C LEU A 37 27.67 20.63 30.77
N PRO A 38 28.93 20.26 31.07
CA PRO A 38 29.21 19.01 31.76
C PRO A 38 28.62 19.07 33.18
N LEU A 39 27.79 18.08 33.51
CA LEU A 39 27.19 17.98 34.84
C LEU A 39 28.11 17.15 35.76
N ASN A 40 28.45 17.69 36.94
CA ASN A 40 29.23 17.00 37.96
C ASN A 40 28.50 15.82 38.63
N ARG A 41 27.19 15.69 38.40
CA ARG A 41 26.37 14.58 38.89
C ARG A 41 25.76 13.84 37.72
N VAL A 42 26.17 12.59 37.52
CA VAL A 42 25.42 11.64 36.68
C VAL A 42 24.22 11.21 37.51
N GLY A 43 23.14 12.00 37.47
CA GLY A 43 21.84 11.52 37.96
C GLY A 43 21.49 10.20 37.27
N LYS A 44 20.63 9.36 37.88
CA LYS A 44 20.08 8.18 37.20
C LYS A 44 19.57 8.65 35.83
N LYS A 45 20.24 8.24 34.76
CA LYS A 45 19.74 8.50 33.41
C LYS A 45 18.45 7.70 33.31
N GLU A 46 17.32 8.40 33.34
CA GLU A 46 16.05 7.77 33.04
C GLU A 46 16.19 7.05 31.71
N VAL A 47 15.79 5.78 31.68
CA VAL A 47 15.85 4.97 30.47
C VAL A 47 15.11 5.77 29.39
N PRO A 48 15.77 6.14 28.28
CA PRO A 48 15.13 6.96 27.28
C PRO A 48 13.84 6.28 26.85
N ALA A 49 12.69 6.98 26.87
CA ALA A 49 11.43 6.34 26.51
C ALA A 49 11.39 5.80 25.07
N GLU A 50 12.38 6.14 24.22
CA GLU A 50 12.59 5.50 22.91
C GLU A 50 12.97 4.02 23.05
N MET A 51 13.78 3.70 24.06
CA MET A 51 14.15 2.33 24.41
C MET A 51 12.93 1.58 24.97
N ILE A 52 12.08 2.24 25.76
CA ILE A 52 10.82 1.67 26.27
C ILE A 52 9.85 1.35 25.12
N MET A 53 9.64 2.30 24.20
CA MET A 53 8.84 2.09 22.98
C MET A 53 9.42 0.98 22.10
N LEU A 54 10.75 0.88 22.00
CA LEU A 54 11.40 -0.22 21.28
C LEU A 54 11.12 -1.57 21.96
N MET A 55 11.21 -1.65 23.29
CA MET A 55 10.89 -2.85 24.07
C MET A 55 9.43 -3.30 23.85
N ASP A 56 8.47 -2.37 23.84
CA ASP A 56 7.04 -2.67 23.63
C ASP A 56 6.77 -3.34 22.26
N HIS A 57 7.63 -3.07 21.28
CA HIS A 57 7.54 -3.69 19.95
C HIS A 57 8.36 -4.98 19.80
N MET A 58 9.22 -5.34 20.76
CA MET A 58 10.03 -6.56 20.69
C MET A 58 9.15 -7.82 20.67
N ASP A 59 8.03 -7.80 21.41
CA ASP A 59 7.09 -8.93 21.50
C ASP A 59 6.30 -9.16 20.20
N SER A 60 6.25 -8.16 19.31
CA SER A 60 5.58 -8.23 18.01
C SER A 60 6.50 -8.68 16.87
N THR A 61 7.77 -8.97 17.16
CA THR A 61 8.73 -9.36 16.11
C THR A 61 8.43 -10.79 15.62
N PRO A 62 8.44 -11.02 14.29
CA PRO A 62 8.03 -12.31 13.74
C PRO A 62 9.07 -13.42 13.93
N VAL A 63 10.25 -13.08 14.46
CA VAL A 63 11.37 -14.00 14.65
C VAL A 63 12.11 -13.62 15.94
N THR A 64 12.20 -14.57 16.87
CA THR A 64 12.93 -14.39 18.13
C THR A 64 14.43 -14.63 17.95
N ALA A 65 15.28 -13.95 18.72
CA ALA A 65 16.73 -14.16 18.72
C ALA A 65 17.13 -15.63 18.95
N GLN A 66 16.42 -16.34 19.84
CA GLN A 66 16.61 -17.77 20.09
C GLN A 66 16.40 -18.64 18.83
N GLN A 67 15.38 -18.30 18.02
CA GLN A 67 15.11 -19.00 16.77
C GLN A 67 16.22 -18.73 15.75
N ILE A 68 16.70 -17.48 15.66
CA ILE A 68 17.82 -17.10 14.79
C ILE A 68 19.08 -17.86 15.18
N LYS A 69 19.37 -17.96 16.48
CA LYS A 69 20.51 -18.72 17.01
C LYS A 69 20.44 -20.20 16.61
N ALA A 70 19.28 -20.82 16.78
CA ALA A 70 19.07 -22.23 16.38
C ALA A 70 19.24 -22.42 14.86
N TRP A 71 18.69 -21.53 14.05
CA TRP A 71 18.82 -21.59 12.59
C TRP A 71 20.24 -21.30 12.11
N THR A 72 20.95 -20.37 12.76
CA THR A 72 22.35 -20.03 12.44
C THR A 72 23.26 -21.23 12.72
N ARG A 73 23.01 -21.98 13.82
CA ARG A 73 23.75 -23.22 14.11
C ARG A 73 23.47 -24.34 13.11
N LYS A 74 22.24 -24.41 12.59
CA LYS A 74 21.84 -25.43 11.61
C LYS A 74 22.34 -25.11 10.20
N ASP A 75 22.60 -23.84 9.90
CA ASP A 75 23.05 -23.39 8.58
C ASP A 75 24.57 -23.64 8.41
N PRO A 76 25.00 -24.45 7.43
CA PRO A 76 26.40 -24.80 7.26
C PRO A 76 27.27 -23.60 6.86
N ILE A 77 26.70 -22.61 6.16
CA ILE A 77 27.45 -21.44 5.67
C ILE A 77 27.56 -20.41 6.78
N LEU A 78 26.44 -20.06 7.42
CA LEU A 78 26.43 -19.07 8.50
C LEU A 78 27.18 -19.59 9.74
N GLY A 79 27.09 -20.88 10.05
CA GLY A 79 27.89 -21.50 11.10
C GLY A 79 29.39 -21.33 10.86
N GLN A 80 29.88 -21.60 9.65
CA GLN A 80 31.27 -21.38 9.29
C GLN A 80 31.67 -19.89 9.37
N ILE A 81 30.82 -18.98 8.87
CA ILE A 81 31.08 -17.54 8.95
C ILE A 81 31.15 -17.06 10.40
N THR A 82 30.26 -17.52 11.28
CA THR A 82 30.33 -17.15 12.71
C THR A 82 31.64 -17.61 13.35
N ASN A 83 32.13 -18.80 12.97
CA ASN A 83 33.43 -19.30 13.41
C ASN A 83 34.59 -18.45 12.86
N TYR A 84 34.53 -18.01 11.60
CA TYR A 84 35.54 -17.12 11.00
C TYR A 84 35.55 -15.71 11.60
N VAL A 85 34.39 -15.16 11.97
CA VAL A 85 34.32 -13.87 12.66
C VAL A 85 34.96 -13.96 14.06
N LEU A 86 34.82 -15.10 14.73
CA LEU A 86 35.40 -15.31 16.08
C LEU A 86 36.88 -15.72 16.07
N LYS A 87 37.30 -16.59 15.14
CA LYS A 87 38.66 -17.16 15.08
C LYS A 87 39.57 -16.49 14.06
N GLY A 88 39.03 -15.63 13.20
CA GLY A 88 39.74 -15.04 12.08
C GLY A 88 39.34 -15.65 10.74
N TRP A 89 39.42 -14.83 9.69
CA TRP A 89 39.05 -15.21 8.34
C TRP A 89 40.21 -15.95 7.65
N PRO A 90 39.94 -17.05 6.92
CA PRO A 90 40.97 -17.71 6.13
C PRO A 90 41.46 -16.80 5.00
N ASN A 91 42.73 -16.95 4.62
CA ASN A 91 43.32 -16.20 3.50
C ASN A 91 42.85 -16.71 2.14
N TYR A 92 42.16 -17.85 2.09
CA TYR A 92 41.75 -18.52 0.86
C TYR A 92 40.25 -18.33 0.57
N ARG A 93 39.92 -18.21 -0.72
CA ARG A 93 38.57 -17.93 -1.23
C ARG A 93 38.02 -19.15 -1.96
N ASP A 94 37.32 -20.04 -1.25
CA ASP A 94 36.81 -21.26 -1.87
C ASP A 94 35.33 -21.26 -2.26
N ASN A 95 34.48 -20.52 -1.54
CA ASN A 95 33.03 -20.67 -1.73
C ASN A 95 32.37 -19.42 -2.33
N ASP A 96 31.72 -19.59 -3.48
CA ASP A 96 30.94 -18.55 -4.17
C ASP A 96 29.84 -17.96 -3.27
N GLU A 97 29.19 -18.81 -2.47
CA GLU A 97 28.15 -18.41 -1.52
C GLU A 97 28.68 -17.61 -0.31
N MET A 98 29.99 -17.70 -0.02
CA MET A 98 30.64 -16.96 1.08
C MET A 98 31.24 -15.63 0.64
N LYS A 99 31.42 -15.41 -0.68
CA LYS A 99 31.91 -14.14 -1.24
C LYS A 99 31.22 -12.89 -0.69
N PRO A 100 29.87 -12.81 -0.58
CA PRO A 100 29.21 -11.60 -0.09
C PRO A 100 29.53 -11.29 1.37
N TYR A 101 29.85 -12.31 2.18
CA TYR A 101 30.22 -12.14 3.58
C TYR A 101 31.71 -11.80 3.73
N PHE A 102 32.57 -12.40 2.91
CA PHE A 102 34.02 -12.13 2.92
C PHE A 102 34.33 -10.68 2.54
N SER A 103 33.68 -10.13 1.53
CA SER A 103 33.85 -8.72 1.13
C SER A 103 33.46 -7.73 2.24
N ARG A 104 32.64 -8.17 3.21
CA ARG A 104 32.13 -7.35 4.31
C ARG A 104 32.63 -7.82 5.68
N LYS A 105 33.73 -8.58 5.72
CA LYS A 105 34.26 -9.20 6.94
C LYS A 105 34.51 -8.23 8.09
N THR A 106 34.86 -6.98 7.79
CA THR A 106 35.12 -5.91 8.78
C THR A 106 33.84 -5.35 9.40
N GLU A 107 32.69 -5.52 8.75
CA GLU A 107 31.39 -5.04 9.22
C GLU A 107 30.56 -6.15 9.88
N LEU A 108 31.09 -7.38 9.91
CA LEU A 108 30.45 -8.53 10.51
C LEU A 108 30.88 -8.68 11.96
N SER A 109 29.89 -8.86 12.84
CA SER A 109 30.10 -9.11 14.26
C SER A 109 29.19 -10.23 14.74
N VAL A 110 29.54 -10.86 15.85
CA VAL A 110 28.74 -11.93 16.45
C VAL A 110 28.32 -11.49 17.84
N PHE A 111 27.02 -11.55 18.12
CA PHE A 111 26.44 -11.27 19.43
C PHE A 111 25.45 -12.38 19.79
N ASP A 112 25.61 -12.98 20.98
CA ASP A 112 24.83 -14.15 21.44
C ASP A 112 24.65 -15.25 20.37
N SER A 113 25.74 -15.64 19.71
CA SER A 113 25.72 -16.61 18.60
C SER A 113 24.84 -16.25 17.40
N CYS A 114 24.40 -14.99 17.30
CA CYS A 114 23.72 -14.45 16.12
C CYS A 114 24.73 -13.63 15.30
N LEU A 115 24.72 -13.80 13.98
CA LEU A 115 25.55 -13.01 13.08
C LEU A 115 24.89 -11.65 12.83
N LEU A 116 25.66 -10.57 12.97
CA LEU A 116 25.23 -9.20 12.72
C LEU A 116 26.07 -8.59 11.60
N TRP A 117 25.43 -7.68 10.88
CA TRP A 117 26.04 -6.80 9.92
C TRP A 117 25.75 -5.37 10.35
N GLY A 118 26.75 -4.71 10.94
CA GLY A 118 26.55 -3.46 11.70
C GLY A 118 25.48 -3.64 12.79
N ASN A 119 24.42 -2.85 12.72
CA ASN A 119 23.28 -2.92 13.65
C ASN A 119 22.16 -3.88 13.21
N ARG A 120 22.35 -4.67 12.14
CA ARG A 120 21.30 -5.54 11.58
C ARG A 120 21.63 -7.02 11.81
N VAL A 121 20.67 -7.80 12.28
CA VAL A 121 20.83 -9.26 12.39
C VAL A 121 20.72 -9.92 11.02
N VAL A 122 21.68 -10.78 10.68
CA VAL A 122 21.64 -11.62 9.47
C VAL A 122 20.67 -12.76 9.71
N ILE A 123 19.58 -12.81 8.94
CA ILE A 123 18.55 -13.85 9.09
C ILE A 123 18.88 -15.05 8.20
N PRO A 124 19.00 -16.27 8.77
CA PRO A 124 19.19 -17.51 8.02
C PRO A 124 18.02 -17.81 7.07
N ASN A 125 18.27 -18.61 6.03
CA ASN A 125 17.28 -18.98 5.00
C ASN A 125 15.88 -19.39 5.53
N PRO A 126 15.73 -20.23 6.57
CA PRO A 126 14.40 -20.57 7.10
C PRO A 126 13.60 -19.36 7.61
N GLY A 127 14.26 -18.38 8.24
CA GLY A 127 13.59 -17.17 8.74
C GLY A 127 13.23 -16.15 7.64
N ARG A 128 13.88 -16.23 6.47
CA ARG A 128 13.62 -15.29 5.36
C ARG A 128 12.24 -15.51 4.76
N LYS A 129 11.80 -16.76 4.58
CA LYS A 129 10.51 -17.11 3.95
C LYS A 129 9.33 -16.53 4.75
N ASN A 130 9.27 -16.82 6.04
CA ASN A 130 8.19 -16.35 6.91
C ASN A 130 8.13 -14.82 6.98
N ARG A 131 9.28 -14.16 7.12
CA ARG A 131 9.35 -12.69 7.15
C ARG A 131 8.89 -12.06 5.83
N VAL A 132 9.30 -12.61 4.70
CA VAL A 132 8.90 -12.11 3.37
C VAL A 132 7.41 -12.33 3.14
N GLN A 133 6.88 -13.51 3.46
CA GLN A 133 5.46 -13.82 3.33
C GLN A 133 4.59 -12.90 4.19
N GLN A 134 4.93 -12.70 5.47
CA GLN A 134 4.19 -11.77 6.33
C GLN A 134 4.25 -10.32 5.82
N LYS A 135 5.40 -9.87 5.30
CA LYS A 135 5.51 -8.53 4.71
C LYS A 135 4.63 -8.39 3.46
N GLN A 136 4.65 -9.40 2.57
CA GLN A 136 3.80 -9.44 1.38
C GLN A 136 2.32 -9.47 1.76
N GLN A 137 1.95 -10.23 2.78
CA GLN A 137 0.57 -10.33 3.26
C GLN A 137 0.09 -9.01 3.86
N ARG A 138 0.91 -8.32 4.67
CA ARG A 138 0.60 -6.98 5.19
C ARG A 138 0.45 -5.95 4.06
N GLN A 139 1.34 -6.01 3.06
CA GLN A 139 1.26 -5.13 1.89
C GLN A 139 -0.02 -5.39 1.10
N LYS A 140 -0.38 -6.66 0.88
CA LYS A 140 -1.65 -7.06 0.25
C LYS A 140 -2.84 -6.55 1.04
N GLN A 141 -2.91 -6.80 2.35
CA GLN A 141 -4.00 -6.33 3.20
C GLN A 141 -4.14 -4.80 3.19
N SER A 142 -3.02 -4.07 3.23
CA SER A 142 -3.04 -2.61 3.14
C SER A 142 -3.50 -2.13 1.76
N HIS A 143 -3.09 -2.82 0.70
CA HIS A 143 -3.50 -2.51 -0.66
C HIS A 143 -4.99 -2.81 -0.85
N ASP A 144 -5.46 -3.98 -0.43
CA ASP A 144 -6.85 -4.44 -0.55
C ASP A 144 -7.83 -3.52 0.19
N LYS A 145 -7.41 -2.88 1.30
CA LYS A 145 -8.22 -1.86 2.01
C LYS A 145 -8.51 -0.61 1.17
N THR A 146 -7.62 -0.24 0.26
CA THR A 146 -7.74 0.97 -0.58
C THR A 146 -7.98 0.63 -2.05
N ALA A 147 -7.89 -0.65 -2.41
CA ALA A 147 -8.09 -1.12 -3.76
C ALA A 147 -9.58 -1.05 -4.12
N GLN A 148 -9.91 -0.07 -4.96
CA GLN A 148 -11.21 -0.03 -5.63
C GLN A 148 -11.25 -1.14 -6.68
N VAL A 149 -12.25 -2.01 -6.60
CA VAL A 149 -12.50 -3.03 -7.62
C VAL A 149 -13.07 -2.32 -8.85
N ARG A 150 -12.35 -2.38 -9.97
CA ARG A 150 -12.78 -1.77 -11.23
C ARG A 150 -13.30 -2.86 -12.17
N ASN A 151 -14.63 -2.98 -12.26
CA ASN A 151 -15.26 -3.86 -13.23
C ASN A 151 -15.50 -3.08 -14.52
N PHE A 152 -15.06 -3.64 -15.65
CA PHE A 152 -15.36 -3.12 -16.99
C PHE A 152 -16.00 -4.25 -17.80
N ASN A 153 -17.17 -3.98 -18.37
CA ASN A 153 -17.89 -4.90 -19.23
C ASN A 153 -17.59 -4.61 -20.70
N VAL A 154 -17.70 -5.65 -21.53
CA VAL A 154 -17.60 -5.51 -22.99
C VAL A 154 -18.81 -4.71 -23.46
N GLY A 155 -18.57 -3.65 -24.22
CA GLY A 155 -19.57 -2.67 -24.65
C GLY A 155 -19.54 -1.36 -23.86
N ASP A 156 -18.82 -1.29 -22.73
CA ASP A 156 -18.76 -0.06 -21.94
C ASP A 156 -18.01 1.06 -22.68
N SER A 157 -18.57 2.27 -22.62
CA SER A 157 -17.89 3.49 -23.04
C SER A 157 -16.86 3.89 -21.97
N VAL A 158 -15.59 3.94 -22.36
CA VAL A 158 -14.47 4.19 -21.46
C VAL A 158 -13.56 5.31 -21.96
N TYR A 159 -12.89 6.00 -21.05
CA TYR A 159 -11.78 6.89 -21.34
C TYR A 159 -10.45 6.12 -21.26
N ILE A 160 -9.62 6.27 -22.27
CA ILE A 160 -8.27 5.69 -22.37
C ILE A 160 -7.19 6.75 -22.36
N LEU A 161 -6.09 6.50 -21.66
CA LEU A 161 -4.96 7.43 -21.63
C LEU A 161 -4.25 7.49 -22.99
N SER A 162 -4.20 8.68 -23.59
CA SER A 162 -3.41 8.92 -24.80
C SER A 162 -1.93 9.11 -24.47
N HIS A 163 -1.06 8.72 -25.40
CA HIS A 163 0.38 9.03 -25.31
C HIS A 163 0.75 10.30 -26.10
N ASN A 164 -0.23 10.95 -26.74
CA ASN A 164 -0.03 12.18 -27.49
C ASN A 164 -0.20 13.40 -26.56
N ARG A 165 0.55 14.48 -26.82
CA ARG A 165 0.63 15.66 -25.93
C ARG A 165 -0.64 16.52 -25.88
N GLU A 166 -1.62 16.29 -26.76
CA GLU A 166 -2.76 17.19 -26.97
C GLU A 166 -4.00 16.84 -26.14
N ALA A 167 -4.36 15.56 -25.99
CA ALA A 167 -5.52 15.14 -25.21
C ALA A 167 -5.16 13.95 -24.32
N LYS A 168 -5.17 14.16 -22.99
CA LYS A 168 -4.74 13.15 -22.01
C LYS A 168 -5.65 11.91 -21.98
N TRP A 169 -6.94 12.08 -22.31
CA TRP A 169 -7.94 11.01 -22.31
C TRP A 169 -8.73 11.02 -23.61
N ILE A 170 -8.80 9.86 -24.28
CA ILE A 170 -9.58 9.66 -25.50
C ILE A 170 -10.73 8.71 -25.17
N THR A 171 -11.90 8.91 -25.77
CA THR A 171 -13.03 7.98 -25.59
C THR A 171 -12.89 6.76 -26.49
N GLY A 172 -13.38 5.61 -26.03
CA GLY A 172 -13.53 4.43 -26.87
C GLY A 172 -14.50 3.44 -26.25
N THR A 173 -14.82 2.39 -27.01
CA THR A 173 -15.72 1.32 -26.58
C THR A 173 -14.93 0.06 -26.31
N LEU A 174 -15.18 -0.60 -25.18
CA LEU A 174 -14.45 -1.79 -24.79
C LEU A 174 -14.93 -3.01 -25.57
N ILE A 175 -14.09 -3.62 -26.41
CA ILE A 175 -14.47 -4.75 -27.28
C ILE A 175 -14.24 -6.10 -26.61
N LYS A 176 -13.10 -6.29 -25.93
CA LYS A 176 -12.78 -7.59 -25.33
C LYS A 176 -11.80 -7.51 -24.18
N ARG A 177 -11.96 -8.43 -23.22
CA ARG A 177 -10.99 -8.65 -22.15
C ARG A 177 -9.93 -9.67 -22.61
N THR A 178 -8.67 -9.26 -22.67
CA THR A 178 -7.53 -10.11 -23.08
C THR A 178 -6.80 -10.75 -21.89
N GLY A 179 -7.01 -10.26 -20.67
CA GLY A 179 -6.47 -10.84 -19.43
C GLY A 179 -7.16 -10.27 -18.20
N PRO A 180 -6.74 -10.64 -16.98
CA PRO A 180 -7.41 -10.20 -15.74
C PRO A 180 -7.49 -8.68 -15.60
N VAL A 181 -6.52 -7.96 -16.20
CA VAL A 181 -6.35 -6.50 -16.05
C VAL A 181 -6.11 -5.80 -17.39
N SER A 182 -6.34 -6.47 -18.52
CA SER A 182 -6.02 -5.95 -19.85
C SER A 182 -7.20 -6.08 -20.80
N PHE A 183 -7.51 -4.97 -21.47
CA PHE A 183 -8.67 -4.84 -22.35
C PHE A 183 -8.25 -4.29 -23.71
N VAL A 184 -9.01 -4.62 -24.74
CA VAL A 184 -8.90 -4.05 -26.09
C VAL A 184 -10.08 -3.12 -26.30
N ILE A 185 -9.77 -1.90 -26.75
CA ILE A 185 -10.71 -0.79 -26.88
C ILE A 185 -10.69 -0.32 -28.34
N GLU A 186 -11.87 -0.11 -28.91
CA GLU A 186 -12.05 0.56 -30.20
C GLU A 186 -12.11 2.07 -29.97
N LEU A 187 -11.30 2.84 -30.69
CA LEU A 187 -11.42 4.28 -30.73
C LEU A 187 -12.51 4.67 -31.73
N ASN A 188 -13.02 5.89 -31.60
CA ASN A 188 -13.98 6.46 -32.56
C ASN A 188 -13.45 6.51 -34.01
N ASP A 189 -12.13 6.41 -34.21
CA ASP A 189 -11.45 6.34 -35.52
C ASP A 189 -11.32 4.90 -36.05
N GLY A 190 -12.02 3.92 -35.47
CA GLY A 190 -12.00 2.50 -35.88
C GLY A 190 -10.72 1.73 -35.55
N ARG A 191 -9.71 2.38 -34.95
CA ARG A 191 -8.48 1.72 -34.50
C ARG A 191 -8.70 0.99 -33.18
N THR A 192 -8.05 -0.17 -33.02
CA THR A 192 -8.09 -0.90 -31.75
C THR A 192 -6.79 -0.76 -30.97
N VAL A 193 -6.89 -0.55 -29.65
CA VAL A 193 -5.74 -0.44 -28.75
C VAL A 193 -5.88 -1.36 -27.56
N LYS A 194 -4.77 -1.97 -27.13
CA LYS A 194 -4.70 -2.72 -25.88
C LYS A 194 -4.24 -1.82 -24.74
N ARG A 195 -4.98 -1.79 -23.63
CA ARG A 195 -4.64 -1.00 -22.43
C ARG A 195 -4.83 -1.79 -21.14
N HIS A 196 -4.03 -1.45 -20.14
CA HIS A 196 -4.16 -1.98 -18.78
C HIS A 196 -5.27 -1.21 -18.03
N GLN A 197 -5.96 -1.83 -17.06
CA GLN A 197 -7.07 -1.20 -16.32
C GLN A 197 -6.72 0.18 -15.74
N ASN A 198 -5.46 0.42 -15.38
CA ASN A 198 -4.99 1.69 -14.82
C ASN A 198 -5.02 2.85 -15.83
N GLN A 199 -5.00 2.51 -17.12
CA GLN A 199 -5.06 3.45 -18.25
C GLN A 199 -6.47 3.62 -18.80
N ILE A 200 -7.47 3.03 -18.13
CA ILE A 200 -8.88 3.02 -18.51
C ILE A 200 -9.69 3.61 -17.35
N ARG A 201 -10.70 4.42 -17.67
CA ARG A 201 -11.68 4.95 -16.73
C ARG A 201 -13.08 4.79 -17.34
N HIS A 202 -14.10 4.65 -16.50
CA HIS A 202 -15.47 4.70 -16.98
C HIS A 202 -15.80 6.10 -17.51
N LYS A 203 -16.57 6.18 -18.59
CA LYS A 203 -17.01 7.47 -19.14
C LYS A 203 -18.06 8.14 -18.26
N TYR A 204 -18.90 7.31 -17.63
CA TYR A 204 -19.83 7.70 -16.58
C TYR A 204 -19.41 6.94 -15.34
N ASP A 205 -19.02 7.61 -14.25
CA ASP A 205 -18.86 6.95 -12.97
C ASP A 205 -20.23 6.35 -12.59
N GLN A 206 -20.44 5.05 -12.82
CA GLN A 206 -21.67 4.37 -12.38
C GLN A 206 -21.71 4.17 -10.85
N TYR A 207 -20.92 4.95 -10.11
CA TYR A 207 -20.84 5.00 -8.66
C TYR A 207 -20.40 6.41 -8.22
N SER A 208 -21.10 7.46 -8.63
CA SER A 208 -21.24 8.61 -7.73
C SER A 208 -22.35 8.23 -6.74
N ASP A 209 -21.98 7.97 -5.49
CA ASP A 209 -22.82 7.87 -4.28
C ASP A 209 -24.25 7.31 -4.43
N ASN A 210 -24.62 6.34 -3.60
CA ASN A 210 -26.01 5.95 -3.35
C ASN A 210 -26.85 7.12 -2.76
N LYS A 211 -27.15 8.12 -3.56
CA LYS A 211 -28.23 9.08 -3.40
C LYS A 211 -28.95 9.11 -4.74
N LEU A 212 -30.23 8.72 -4.73
CA LEU A 212 -31.10 8.99 -5.87
C LEU A 212 -31.04 10.51 -6.17
N PRO A 213 -30.97 10.92 -7.44
CA PRO A 213 -31.12 12.33 -7.79
C PRO A 213 -32.52 12.79 -7.36
N ASP A 214 -32.58 13.97 -6.74
CA ASP A 214 -33.84 14.63 -6.40
C ASP A 214 -34.58 14.98 -7.70
N ILE A 215 -35.85 14.61 -7.77
CA ILE A 215 -36.71 14.69 -8.97
C ILE A 215 -36.96 16.16 -9.34
N SER A 216 -36.60 17.09 -8.44
CA SER A 216 -36.76 18.54 -8.59
C SER A 216 -35.74 19.23 -9.51
N GLU A 217 -34.64 18.57 -9.90
CA GLU A 217 -33.57 19.17 -10.72
C GLU A 217 -33.55 18.70 -12.19
N ILE A 218 -34.51 17.90 -12.63
CA ILE A 218 -34.62 17.50 -14.04
C ILE A 218 -35.25 18.67 -14.82
N PRO A 219 -34.57 19.28 -15.81
CA PRO A 219 -35.21 20.27 -16.66
C PRO A 219 -36.32 19.59 -17.48
N ASP A 220 -37.52 20.15 -17.46
CA ASP A 220 -38.66 19.67 -18.24
C ASP A 220 -38.29 19.59 -19.72
N ILE A 221 -38.07 18.37 -20.21
CA ILE A 221 -37.90 18.12 -21.64
C ILE A 221 -39.32 18.12 -22.23
N PRO A 222 -39.62 18.96 -23.24
CA PRO A 222 -40.91 18.93 -23.91
C PRO A 222 -41.11 17.55 -24.54
N ILE A 223 -42.17 16.86 -24.12
CA ILE A 223 -42.56 15.57 -24.72
C ILE A 223 -42.90 15.86 -26.19
N PRO A 224 -42.27 15.19 -27.16
CA PRO A 224 -42.66 15.36 -28.56
C PRO A 224 -44.06 14.78 -28.73
N VAL A 225 -45.00 15.64 -29.13
CA VAL A 225 -46.36 15.25 -29.49
C VAL A 225 -46.25 14.28 -30.67
N VAL A 226 -46.58 13.02 -30.43
CA VAL A 226 -46.69 12.00 -31.46
C VAL A 226 -47.93 12.34 -32.28
N SER A 227 -47.75 12.77 -33.53
CA SER A 227 -48.85 12.85 -34.50
C SER A 227 -49.33 11.44 -34.81
N ASP A 228 -50.62 11.22 -34.58
CA ASP A 228 -51.36 10.04 -34.99
C ASP A 228 -51.21 9.82 -36.50
N ASN A 229 -50.61 8.70 -36.89
CA ASN A 229 -50.85 8.09 -38.19
C ASN A 229 -51.64 6.80 -37.96
N GLN A 230 -52.92 6.86 -38.34
CA GLN A 230 -53.82 5.71 -38.46
C GLN A 230 -53.21 4.66 -39.39
N ALA A 231 -53.12 3.43 -38.88
CA ALA A 231 -53.09 2.24 -39.71
C ALA A 231 -54.08 1.24 -39.09
N ASP A 232 -55.09 0.92 -39.90
CA ASP A 232 -56.19 0.01 -39.62
C ASP A 232 -55.69 -1.37 -39.19
N VAL A 233 -56.18 -1.88 -38.05
CA VAL A 233 -56.18 -3.31 -37.76
C VAL A 233 -57.51 -3.70 -37.12
N GLU A 234 -58.14 -4.66 -37.78
CA GLU A 234 -59.47 -5.21 -37.57
C GLU A 234 -59.71 -5.77 -36.15
N THR A 235 -60.94 -5.58 -35.70
CA THR A 235 -61.52 -6.24 -34.52
C THR A 235 -61.75 -7.72 -34.78
N PRO A 236 -61.63 -8.55 -33.74
CA PRO A 236 -62.65 -9.57 -33.52
C PRO A 236 -63.29 -9.41 -32.16
N SER A 237 -64.62 -9.42 -32.21
CA SER A 237 -65.57 -9.58 -31.12
C SER A 237 -65.44 -10.95 -30.46
N GLY A 238 -65.70 -11.04 -29.15
CA GLY A 238 -65.96 -12.33 -28.52
C GLY A 238 -65.80 -12.42 -27.01
N SER A 239 -66.94 -12.36 -26.32
CA SER A 239 -67.28 -13.01 -25.05
C SER A 239 -66.50 -12.67 -23.76
N SER A 240 -67.21 -11.91 -22.94
CA SER A 240 -67.32 -12.02 -21.48
C SER A 240 -66.99 -13.39 -20.87
N ASP A 241 -66.13 -13.39 -19.85
CA ASP A 241 -66.37 -14.15 -18.63
C ASP A 241 -65.63 -13.53 -17.44
N THR A 242 -66.40 -13.31 -16.37
CA THR A 242 -65.97 -12.91 -15.03
C THR A 242 -65.29 -14.07 -14.31
N MET A 243 -64.17 -13.85 -13.63
CA MET A 243 -63.92 -14.54 -12.36
C MET A 243 -62.92 -13.81 -11.46
N THR A 244 -63.37 -13.65 -10.22
CA THR A 244 -62.71 -13.07 -9.06
C THR A 244 -61.79 -14.11 -8.38
N ILE A 245 -60.83 -13.61 -7.58
CA ILE A 245 -60.34 -14.15 -6.28
C ILE A 245 -58.87 -14.66 -6.21
N GLN A 246 -58.18 -14.09 -5.19
CA GLN A 246 -57.12 -14.59 -4.30
C GLN A 246 -55.63 -14.51 -4.66
N ASN A 247 -54.96 -13.58 -3.97
CA ASN A 247 -53.64 -13.77 -3.37
C ASN A 247 -53.63 -14.96 -2.38
N PRO A 248 -52.45 -15.57 -2.21
CA PRO A 248 -52.01 -15.96 -0.88
C PRO A 248 -50.61 -15.43 -0.53
N LEU A 249 -50.51 -15.00 0.72
CA LEU A 249 -49.37 -14.95 1.67
C LEU A 249 -47.94 -14.85 1.13
#